data_AF-A0A957IL60-F1
#
_entry.id   AF-A0A957IL60-F1
#
_cell.length_a   1.000
_cell.length_b   1.000
_cell.length_c   1.000
_cell.angle_alpha   90.00
_cell.angle_beta   90.00
_cell.angle_gamma   90.00
#
_symmetry.space_group_name_H-M   'P 1'
#
loop_
_entity.id
_entity.type
_entity.pdbx_description
1 polymer ?
#
loop_
_entity_poly.entity_id
_entity_poly.type
_entity_poly.pdbx_seq_one_letter_code
_entity_poly.pdbx_strand_id
1 'polypeptide(L)'
;ADISIAATSARLADGHVRMGVAAGDHAAVIWPLLVGMAKAKYYLMTSDFISGAEAERIGLVSLCVPDEELLEKALEVAHNLATG
;
A
#
# COMPACT_ATOMS: atom_id res chain seq x y z
N ALA A 1 6.20 -2.76 5.79
CA ALA A 1 6.37 -4.23 5.77
C ALA A 1 7.34 -4.56 4.64
N ASP A 2 8.15 -5.60 4.79
CA ASP A 2 9.05 -6.03 3.71
C ASP A 2 8.26 -6.61 2.52
N ILE A 3 7.19 -7.36 2.80
CA ILE A 3 6.22 -7.82 1.82
C ILE A 3 4.82 -7.42 2.31
N SER A 4 4.12 -6.62 1.51
CA SER A 4 2.76 -6.16 1.81
C SER A 4 1.75 -6.85 0.91
N ILE A 5 0.68 -7.36 1.50
CA ILE A 5 -0.42 -8.03 0.78
C ILE A 5 -1.71 -7.33 1.19
N ALA A 6 -2.53 -6.93 0.21
CA ALA A 6 -3.79 -6.25 0.45
C ALA A 6 -4.98 -7.04 -0.13
N ALA A 7 -6.12 -6.99 0.56
CA ALA A 7 -7.38 -7.43 0.00
C ALA A 7 -7.82 -6.52 -1.15
N THR A 8 -8.58 -7.05 -2.11
CA THR A 8 -9.10 -6.29 -3.25
C THR A 8 -9.97 -5.11 -2.78
N SER A 9 -10.75 -5.29 -1.73
CA SER A 9 -11.59 -4.24 -1.15
C SER A 9 -10.83 -3.20 -0.29
N ALA A 10 -9.53 -3.39 -0.05
CA ALA A 10 -8.75 -2.51 0.80
C ALA A 10 -8.89 -1.04 0.35
N ARG A 11 -9.05 -0.13 1.31
CA ARG A 11 -9.14 1.32 1.07
C ARG A 11 -7.99 2.01 1.79
N LEU A 12 -6.97 2.38 1.03
CA LEU A 12 -5.76 3.02 1.52
C LEU A 12 -5.79 4.52 1.18
N ALA A 13 -5.25 5.36 2.05
CA ALA A 13 -5.02 6.78 1.78
C ALA A 13 -4.04 7.35 2.80
N ASP A 14 -3.29 8.39 2.42
CA ASP A 14 -2.65 9.29 3.38
C ASP A 14 -3.60 10.46 3.68
N GLY A 15 -4.04 10.58 4.93
CA GLY A 15 -5.05 11.56 5.34
C GLY A 15 -4.51 12.92 5.78
N HIS A 16 -3.19 13.11 5.81
CA HIS A 16 -2.55 14.29 6.42
C HIS A 16 -3.02 15.59 5.78
N VAL A 17 -3.06 15.65 4.45
CA VAL A 17 -3.45 16.88 3.72
C VAL A 17 -4.90 17.26 3.99
N ARG A 18 -5.81 16.29 4.19
CA ARG A 18 -7.20 16.58 4.62
C ARG A 18 -7.28 17.21 6.01
N MET A 19 -6.28 16.98 6.87
CA MET A 19 -6.17 17.61 8.19
C MET A 19 -5.42 18.94 8.16
N GLY A 20 -5.02 19.43 6.97
CA GLY A 20 -4.29 20.68 6.81
C GLY A 20 -2.79 20.58 7.12
N VAL A 21 -2.23 19.37 7.16
CA VAL A 21 -0.80 19.13 7.41
C VAL A 21 -0.16 18.38 6.24
N ALA A 22 1.15 18.56 6.06
CA ALA A 22 1.90 17.84 5.04
C ALA A 22 1.92 16.33 5.34
N ALA A 23 2.08 15.51 4.31
CA ALA A 23 2.25 14.05 4.44
C ALA A 23 3.33 13.72 5.48
N GLY A 24 2.90 13.11 6.58
CA GLY A 24 3.71 12.78 7.75
C GLY A 24 4.28 11.36 7.68
N ASP A 25 4.76 10.85 8.83
CA ASP A 25 5.10 9.44 9.04
C ASP A 25 5.98 8.79 7.97
N HIS A 26 6.92 9.56 7.41
CA HIS A 26 7.80 9.17 6.31
C HIS A 26 7.09 8.90 4.97
N ALA A 27 5.79 9.15 4.84
CA ALA A 27 5.04 8.94 3.59
C ALA A 27 5.65 9.73 2.42
N ALA A 28 6.07 10.98 2.66
CA ALA A 28 6.75 11.82 1.67
C ALA A 28 8.09 11.25 1.16
N VAL A 29 8.72 10.35 1.91
CA VAL A 29 9.99 9.69 1.54
C VAL A 29 9.75 8.31 0.97
N ILE A 30 8.89 7.51 1.60
CA ILE A 30 8.69 6.10 1.25
C ILE A 30 7.86 5.96 -0.03
N TRP A 31 6.79 6.74 -0.21
CA TRP A 31 5.90 6.55 -1.36
C TRP A 31 6.60 6.75 -2.70
N PRO A 32 7.48 7.75 -2.91
CA PRO A 32 8.28 7.85 -4.12
C PRO A 32 9.13 6.61 -4.45
N LEU A 33 9.62 5.91 -3.43
CA LEU A 33 10.41 4.67 -3.59
C LEU A 33 9.54 3.47 -3.99
N LEU A 34 8.28 3.46 -3.55
CA LEU A 34 7.34 2.37 -3.83
C LEU A 34 6.63 2.56 -5.17
N VAL A 35 6.06 3.74 -5.41
CA VAL A 35 5.12 3.97 -6.53
C VAL A 35 5.64 4.95 -7.59
N GLY A 36 6.86 5.45 -7.41
CA GLY A 36 7.42 6.52 -8.24
C GLY A 36 6.84 7.90 -7.95
N MET A 37 7.57 8.94 -8.37
CA MET A 37 7.25 10.34 -8.03
C MET A 37 5.86 10.79 -8.48
N ALA A 38 5.40 10.36 -9.66
CA ALA A 38 4.14 10.84 -10.22
C ALA A 38 2.94 10.40 -9.37
N LYS A 39 2.86 9.10 -9.04
CA LYS A 39 1.79 8.54 -8.23
C LYS A 39 1.90 8.99 -6.77
N ALA A 40 3.12 9.08 -6.23
CA ALA A 40 3.34 9.58 -4.87
C ALA A 40 2.80 11.00 -4.70
N LYS A 41 3.16 11.94 -5.58
CA LYS A 41 2.64 13.33 -5.51
C LYS A 41 1.13 13.37 -5.65
N TYR A 42 0.56 12.64 -6.61
CA TYR A 42 -0.88 12.63 -6.83
C TYR A 42 -1.62 12.25 -5.54
N TYR A 43 -1.30 11.10 -4.93
CA TYR A 43 -2.05 10.63 -3.77
C TYR A 43 -1.70 11.36 -2.47
N LEU A 44 -0.43 11.73 -2.25
CA LEU A 44 -0.05 12.49 -1.05
C LEU A 44 -0.58 13.93 -1.06
N MET A 45 -0.85 14.52 -2.22
CA MET A 45 -1.38 15.89 -2.32
C MET A 45 -2.92 15.93 -2.39
N THR A 46 -3.57 14.84 -2.83
CA THR A 46 -5.04 14.76 -2.95
C THR A 46 -5.69 14.06 -1.76
N SER A 47 -4.95 13.22 -1.05
CA SER A 47 -5.50 12.27 -0.07
C SER A 47 -6.59 11.37 -0.64
N ASP A 48 -6.56 11.10 -1.95
CA ASP A 48 -7.51 10.20 -2.60
C ASP A 48 -7.38 8.76 -2.10
N PHE A 49 -8.49 8.04 -2.13
CA PHE A 49 -8.48 6.62 -1.77
C PHE A 49 -7.89 5.77 -2.90
N ILE A 50 -7.16 4.73 -2.51
CA ILE A 50 -6.53 3.74 -3.36
C ILE A 50 -7.15 2.39 -3.00
N SER A 51 -7.64 1.66 -4.00
CA SER A 51 -8.09 0.28 -3.82
C SER A 51 -6.88 -0.66 -3.64
N GLY A 52 -7.09 -1.87 -3.10
CA GLY A 52 -6.01 -2.88 -3.06
C GLY A 52 -5.45 -3.20 -4.45
N ALA A 53 -6.32 -3.29 -5.45
CA ALA A 53 -5.93 -3.55 -6.84
C ALA A 53 -5.08 -2.42 -7.43
N GLU A 54 -5.45 -1.15 -7.23
CA GLU A 54 -4.61 -0.03 -7.70
C GLU A 54 -3.30 0.04 -6.91
N ALA A 55 -3.33 -0.24 -5.60
CA ALA A 55 -2.15 -0.23 -4.76
C ALA A 55 -1.10 -1.25 -5.23
N GLU A 56 -1.49 -2.47 -5.62
CA GLU A 56 -0.58 -3.45 -6.20
C GLU A 56 -0.09 -2.99 -7.58
N ARG A 57 -1.01 -2.54 -8.45
CA ARG A 57 -0.68 -2.10 -9.81
C ARG A 57 0.36 -0.98 -9.86
N ILE A 58 0.37 -0.10 -8.86
CA ILE A 58 1.34 1.00 -8.76
C ILE A 58 2.56 0.67 -7.92
N GLY A 59 2.65 -0.52 -7.31
CA GLY A 59 3.78 -0.92 -6.46
C GLY A 59 3.72 -0.43 -5.01
N LEU A 60 2.57 0.07 -4.55
CA LEU A 60 2.38 0.50 -3.15
C LEU A 60 2.31 -0.71 -2.22
N VAL A 61 1.74 -1.82 -2.71
CA VAL A 61 1.78 -3.12 -2.05
C VAL A 61 2.37 -4.18 -2.97
N SER A 62 2.92 -5.25 -2.40
CA SER A 62 3.56 -6.32 -3.17
C SER A 62 2.57 -7.21 -3.90
N LEU A 63 1.42 -7.51 -3.29
CA LEU A 63 0.38 -8.39 -3.84
C LEU A 63 -1.03 -7.88 -3.48
N CYS A 64 -2.00 -8.19 -4.33
CA CYS A 64 -3.42 -8.02 -4.05
C CYS A 64 -4.17 -9.32 -4.34
N VAL A 65 -5.03 -9.73 -3.41
CA VAL A 65 -5.82 -10.99 -3.49
C VAL A 65 -7.29 -10.74 -3.12
N PRO A 66 -8.21 -11.67 -3.43
CA PRO A 66 -9.56 -11.64 -2.88
C PRO A 66 -9.55 -11.55 -1.35
N ASP A 67 -10.58 -10.92 -0.79
CA ASP A 67 -10.68 -10.62 0.63
C ASP A 67 -10.62 -11.89 1.50
N GLU A 68 -11.28 -12.95 1.06
CA GLU A 68 -11.33 -14.26 1.69
C GLU A 68 -9.97 -15.01 1.69
N GLU A 69 -9.07 -14.68 0.76
CA GLU A 69 -7.76 -15.33 0.60
C GLU A 69 -6.63 -14.58 1.33
N LEU A 70 -6.89 -13.36 1.84
CA LEU A 70 -5.85 -12.47 2.34
C LEU A 70 -4.97 -13.11 3.43
N LEU A 71 -5.61 -13.68 4.45
CA LEU A 71 -4.89 -14.25 5.59
C LEU A 71 -4.11 -15.51 5.18
N GLU A 72 -4.71 -16.37 4.37
CA GLU A 72 -4.08 -17.59 3.87
C GLU A 72 -2.82 -17.23 3.06
N LYS A 73 -2.94 -16.31 2.11
CA LYS A 73 -1.80 -15.88 1.29
C LYS A 73 -0.69 -15.23 2.12
N ALA A 74 -1.05 -14.41 3.10
CA ALA A 74 -0.07 -13.78 3.99
C ALA A 74 0.70 -14.81 4.83
N LEU A 75 0.00 -15.81 5.38
CA LEU A 75 0.62 -16.88 6.14
C LEU A 75 1.46 -17.81 5.26
N GLU A 76 1.02 -18.10 4.04
CA GLU A 76 1.79 -18.86 3.05
C GLU A 76 3.15 -18.18 2.77
N VAL A 77 3.14 -16.88 2.47
CA VAL A 77 4.37 -16.11 2.24
C VAL A 77 5.26 -16.11 3.48
N ALA A 78 4.69 -15.89 4.66
CA ALA A 78 5.45 -15.91 5.92
C ALA A 78 6.04 -17.31 6.21
N HIS A 79 5.30 -18.39 5.92
CA HIS A 79 5.75 -19.75 6.11
C HIS A 79 6.94 -20.07 5.18
N ASN A 80 6.82 -19.73 3.90
CA ASN A 80 7.91 -19.91 2.93
C ASN A 80 9.18 -19.17 3.36
N LEU A 81 9.06 -17.94 3.87
CA LEU A 81 10.20 -17.19 4.41
C LEU A 81 10.82 -17.86 5.66
N ALA A 82 9.99 -18.47 6.51
CA ALA A 82 10.45 -19.13 7.73
C ALA A 82 11.14 -20.48 7.47
N THR A 83 10.81 -21.16 6.38
CA THR A 83 11.31 -22.51 6.06
C THR A 83 12.41 -22.56 5.01
N GLY A 84 12.61 -21.49 4.23
CA GLY A 84 13.51 -21.46 3.08
C GLY A 84 13.00 -22.29 1.91
#